data_AF-A0AAU8BSH7-F1
#
_entry.id   AF-A0AAU8BSH7-F1
#
_cell.length_a   1.000
_cell.length_b   1.000
_cell.length_c   1.000
_cell.angle_alpha   90.00
_cell.angle_beta   90.00
_cell.angle_gamma   90.00
#
_symmetry.space_group_name_H-M   'P 1'
#
loop_
_entity.id
_entity.type
_entity.pdbx_description
1 polymer ?
#
loop_
_entity_poly.entity_id
_entity_poly.type
_entity_poly.pdbx_seq_one_letter_code
_entity_poly.pdbx_strand_id
1 'polypeptide(L)'
;MTKHEAFQWPDFDEANPSHCTLKDFFASDIQYSALIGKEIRQGIRDYLSGERDSYDGGGNGYEFWCAQEGFYLQGIYSGGDEAEVCVSYPVVLTGLEAWLVWIEQG
;
A
#
# COMPACT_ATOMS: atom_id res chain seq x y z
N MET A 1 20.15 -11.33 1.75
CA MET A 1 18.72 -11.24 1.43
C MET A 1 18.12 -10.13 2.26
N THR A 2 17.84 -9.01 1.61
CA THR A 2 16.95 -8.02 2.23
C THR A 2 15.55 -8.62 2.22
N LYS A 3 14.76 -8.27 3.23
CA LYS A 3 13.40 -8.79 3.47
C LYS A 3 12.52 -8.71 2.19
N HIS A 4 12.76 -7.74 1.30
CA HIS A 4 12.11 -7.56 -0.01
C HIS A 4 12.19 -8.76 -0.98
N GLU A 5 13.27 -9.56 -0.96
CA GLU A 5 13.48 -10.65 -1.93
C GLU A 5 12.63 -11.90 -1.60
N ALA A 6 12.05 -11.97 -0.40
CA ALA A 6 11.29 -13.14 0.07
C ALA A 6 9.77 -12.93 0.09
N PHE A 7 9.27 -11.71 -0.16
CA PHE A 7 7.82 -11.48 -0.20
C PHE A 7 7.22 -12.11 -1.46
N GLN A 8 6.33 -13.07 -1.25
CA GLN A 8 5.57 -13.76 -2.30
C GLN A 8 4.13 -13.26 -2.26
N TRP A 9 3.77 -12.39 -3.20
CA TRP A 9 2.38 -12.02 -3.45
C TRP A 9 1.89 -12.85 -4.64
N PRO A 10 0.97 -13.83 -4.42
CA PRO A 10 0.58 -14.79 -5.43
C PRO A 10 0.06 -14.18 -6.75
N ASP A 11 -0.62 -13.05 -6.68
CA ASP A 11 -1.21 -12.35 -7.83
C ASP A 11 -0.39 -11.12 -8.26
N PHE A 12 0.89 -11.04 -7.87
CA PHE A 12 1.75 -9.94 -8.29
C PHE A 12 2.03 -9.99 -9.80
N ASP A 13 1.82 -8.85 -10.47
CA ASP A 13 2.09 -8.67 -11.90
C ASP A 13 3.17 -7.59 -12.04
N GLU A 14 4.37 -7.99 -12.44
CA GLU A 14 5.51 -7.08 -12.63
C GLU A 14 5.34 -6.11 -13.80
N ALA A 15 4.44 -6.42 -14.75
CA ALA A 15 4.11 -5.53 -15.85
C ALA A 15 3.06 -4.48 -15.46
N ASN A 16 2.45 -4.60 -14.27
CA ASN A 16 1.44 -3.68 -13.76
C ASN A 16 2.08 -2.63 -12.83
N PRO A 17 2.17 -1.35 -13.24
CA PRO A 17 2.78 -0.30 -12.44
C PRO A 17 2.15 -0.15 -11.04
N SER A 18 0.83 -0.36 -10.93
CA SER A 18 0.12 -0.30 -9.65
C SER A 18 0.59 -1.38 -8.67
N HIS A 19 0.89 -2.58 -9.16
CA HIS A 19 1.40 -3.66 -8.30
C HIS A 19 2.83 -3.35 -7.86
N CYS A 20 3.67 -2.86 -8.77
CA CYS A 20 5.04 -2.46 -8.48
C CYS A 20 5.10 -1.33 -7.43
N THR A 21 4.39 -0.22 -7.66
CA THR A 21 4.34 0.91 -6.71
C THR A 21 3.79 0.50 -5.35
N LEU A 22 2.76 -0.35 -5.32
CA LEU A 22 2.18 -0.81 -4.06
C LEU A 22 3.15 -1.73 -3.30
N LYS A 23 3.90 -2.58 -4.00
CA LYS A 23 4.94 -3.42 -3.39
C LYS A 23 6.08 -2.56 -2.81
N ASP A 24 6.46 -1.50 -3.52
CA ASP A 24 7.46 -0.54 -3.04
C ASP A 24 6.96 0.23 -1.81
N PHE A 25 5.70 0.67 -1.81
CA PHE A 25 5.06 1.27 -0.64
C PHE A 25 5.09 0.36 0.59
N PHE A 26 4.72 -0.91 0.45
CA PHE A 26 4.78 -1.86 1.57
C PHE A 26 6.21 -2.02 2.11
N ALA A 27 7.16 -2.06 1.19
CA ALA A 27 8.58 -2.16 1.46
C ALA A 27 9.18 -0.93 2.15
N SER A 28 8.76 0.29 1.82
CA SER A 28 9.32 1.50 2.43
C SER A 28 8.59 1.91 3.71
N ASP A 29 7.26 1.79 3.72
CA ASP A 29 6.38 2.41 4.72
C ASP A 29 5.84 1.42 5.75
N ILE A 30 5.71 0.13 5.40
CA ILE A 30 5.11 -0.90 6.26
C ILE A 30 6.14 -1.94 6.74
N GLN A 31 7.38 -1.92 6.22
CA GLN A 31 8.43 -2.93 6.43
C GLN A 31 8.66 -3.46 7.85
N TYR A 32 8.51 -2.62 8.88
CA TYR A 32 8.86 -2.98 10.25
C TYR A 32 7.67 -3.09 11.20
N SER A 33 6.45 -2.85 10.73
CA SER A 33 5.29 -2.77 11.61
C SER A 33 4.02 -3.30 10.94
N ALA A 34 3.63 -4.52 11.35
CA ALA A 34 2.31 -5.05 11.01
C ALA A 34 1.17 -4.19 11.57
N LEU A 35 1.41 -3.40 12.63
CA LEU A 35 0.42 -2.47 13.14
C LEU A 35 0.07 -1.40 12.10
N ILE A 36 1.08 -0.80 11.45
CA ILE A 36 0.86 0.20 10.39
C ILE A 36 0.02 -0.39 9.25
N GLY A 37 0.38 -1.60 8.78
CA GLY A 37 -0.39 -2.25 7.72
C GLY A 37 -1.84 -2.59 8.12
N LYS A 38 -2.07 -2.94 9.40
CA LYS A 38 -3.42 -3.19 9.94
C LYS A 38 -4.23 -1.90 10.04
N GLU A 39 -3.62 -0.80 10.46
CA GLU A 39 -4.24 0.52 10.54
C GLU A 39 -4.64 1.01 9.14
N ILE A 40 -3.75 0.88 8.14
CA ILE A 40 -4.05 1.20 6.74
C ILE A 40 -5.21 0.35 6.23
N ARG A 41 -5.15 -0.97 6.43
CA ARG A 41 -6.23 -1.87 6.00
C ARG A 41 -7.57 -1.51 6.63
N GLN A 42 -7.58 -1.19 7.92
CA GLN A 42 -8.82 -0.81 8.62
C GLN A 42 -9.32 0.55 8.12
N GLY A 43 -8.46 1.55 7.98
CA GLY A 43 -8.85 2.88 7.49
C GLY A 43 -9.43 2.86 6.07
N ILE A 44 -8.89 2.00 5.19
CA ILE A 44 -9.47 1.75 3.86
C ILE A 44 -10.88 1.14 3.99
N ARG A 45 -11.07 0.16 4.88
CA ARG A 45 -12.38 -0.48 5.07
C ARG A 45 -13.41 0.49 5.64
N ASP A 46 -13.02 1.32 6.61
CA ASP A 46 -13.89 2.34 7.21
C ASP A 46 -14.29 3.41 6.18
N TYR A 47 -13.38 3.79 5.29
CA TYR A 47 -13.68 4.67 4.17
C TYR A 47 -14.69 4.04 3.21
N LEU A 48 -14.45 2.79 2.79
CA LEU A 48 -15.32 2.09 1.85
C LEU A 48 -16.70 1.77 2.42
N SER A 49 -16.84 1.61 3.74
CA SER A 49 -18.12 1.41 4.41
C SER A 49 -18.89 2.70 4.65
N GLY A 50 -18.25 3.87 4.48
CA GLY A 50 -18.82 5.17 4.82
C GLY A 50 -18.81 5.49 6.32
N GLU A 51 -18.08 4.72 7.13
CA GLU A 51 -17.82 5.04 8.54
C GLU A 51 -16.84 6.22 8.69
N ARG A 52 -16.09 6.52 7.62
CA ARG A 52 -15.13 7.61 7.53
C ARG A 52 -15.25 8.33 6.19
N ASP A 53 -15.43 9.65 6.23
CA ASP A 53 -15.61 10.48 5.02
C ASP A 53 -14.35 10.63 4.17
N SER A 54 -13.16 10.58 4.79
CA SER A 54 -11.87 10.67 4.12
C SER A 54 -10.82 9.86 4.86
N TYR A 55 -9.91 9.22 4.13
CA TYR A 55 -8.76 8.54 4.73
C TYR A 55 -7.49 8.78 3.93
N ASP A 56 -6.51 9.37 4.58
CA ASP A 56 -5.21 9.73 4.03
C ASP A 56 -4.10 9.54 5.09
N GLY A 57 -2.87 9.54 4.63
CA GLY A 57 -1.70 9.42 5.48
C GLY A 57 -0.40 9.46 4.68
N GLY A 58 0.70 9.26 5.36
CA GLY A 58 2.01 9.20 4.73
C GLY A 58 3.02 8.50 5.62
N GLY A 59 4.12 8.08 5.02
CA GLY A 59 5.21 7.44 5.73
C GLY A 59 6.58 7.89 5.21
N ASN A 60 7.48 6.91 5.09
CA ASN A 60 8.85 7.16 4.69
C ASN A 60 9.01 7.29 3.17
N GLY A 61 8.19 6.60 2.37
CA GLY A 61 8.35 6.59 0.92
C GLY A 61 7.25 7.34 0.20
N TYR A 62 6.02 7.21 0.72
CA TYR A 62 4.82 7.64 0.01
C TYR A 62 3.83 8.37 0.91
N GLU A 63 3.11 9.30 0.31
CA GLU A 63 1.80 9.77 0.78
C GLU A 63 0.70 8.94 0.09
N PHE A 64 -0.43 8.77 0.78
CA PHE A 64 -1.58 8.06 0.26
C PHE A 64 -2.89 8.73 0.63
N TRP A 65 -3.92 8.51 -0.19
CA TRP A 65 -5.29 8.90 0.12
C TRP A 65 -6.30 7.99 -0.57
N CYS A 66 -7.46 7.87 0.05
CA CYS A 66 -8.62 7.18 -0.50
C CYS A 66 -9.50 8.15 -1.29
N ALA A 67 -9.89 7.76 -2.49
CA ALA A 67 -10.87 8.43 -3.32
C ALA A 67 -11.84 7.42 -3.94
N GLN A 68 -12.93 7.89 -4.53
CA GLN A 68 -13.96 6.99 -5.06
C GLN A 68 -13.40 6.05 -6.14
N GLU A 69 -12.42 6.54 -6.91
CA GLU A 69 -11.77 5.84 -8.01
C GLU A 69 -10.79 4.76 -7.51
N GLY A 70 -10.21 4.92 -6.33
CA GLY A 70 -9.23 4.01 -5.79
C GLY A 70 -8.36 4.61 -4.68
N PHE A 71 -7.31 3.86 -4.35
CA PHE A 71 -6.29 4.24 -3.40
C PHE A 71 -5.10 4.84 -4.14
N TYR A 72 -4.80 6.10 -3.85
CA TYR A 72 -3.74 6.83 -4.52
C TYR A 72 -2.45 6.75 -3.72
N LEU A 73 -1.33 6.63 -4.43
CA LEU A 73 0.03 6.66 -3.90
C LEU A 73 0.86 7.70 -4.64
N GLN A 74 1.61 8.50 -3.90
CA GLN A 74 2.54 9.48 -4.44
C GLN A 74 3.87 9.44 -3.67
N GLY A 75 4.99 9.37 -4.39
CA GLY A 75 6.33 9.36 -3.79
C GLY A 75 6.70 10.72 -3.18
N ILE A 76 7.37 10.70 -2.01
CA ILE A 76 7.72 11.93 -1.24
C ILE A 76 9.08 12.52 -1.68
N TYR A 77 10.03 11.70 -2.12
CA TYR A 77 11.41 12.12 -2.36
C TYR A 77 11.78 12.38 -3.83
N SER A 78 10.83 12.22 -4.75
CA SER A 78 11.00 12.62 -6.15
C SER A 78 10.70 14.13 -6.24
N GLY A 79 11.76 14.95 -6.26
CA GLY A 79 11.68 16.41 -6.34
C GLY A 79 11.08 16.99 -7.63
N GLY A 80 9.97 16.44 -8.13
CA GLY A 80 9.25 16.80 -9.33
C GLY A 80 8.75 15.57 -10.10
N ASP A 81 7.46 15.57 -10.43
CA ASP A 81 6.81 14.78 -11.50
C ASP A 81 6.68 13.24 -11.39
N GLU A 82 6.80 12.62 -10.21
CA GLU A 82 6.24 11.26 -10.10
C GLU A 82 4.72 11.33 -10.16
N ALA A 83 4.16 10.73 -11.22
CA ALA A 83 2.73 10.61 -11.39
C ALA A 83 2.14 9.83 -10.22
N GLU A 84 1.06 10.37 -9.65
CA GLU A 84 0.24 9.63 -8.70
C GLU A 84 -0.21 8.31 -9.34
N VAL A 85 -0.17 7.23 -8.55
CA VAL A 85 -0.63 5.92 -8.99
C VAL A 85 -1.93 5.61 -8.28
N CYS A 86 -3.01 5.51 -9.06
CA CYS A 86 -4.29 5.01 -8.56
C CYS A 86 -4.30 3.48 -8.60
N VAL A 87 -4.53 2.86 -7.45
CA VAL A 87 -4.61 1.41 -7.29
C VAL A 87 -6.03 1.04 -6.87
N SER A 88 -6.62 0.04 -7.54
CA SER A 88 -7.95 -0.44 -7.16
C SER A 88 -7.95 -1.01 -5.74
N TYR A 89 -9.00 -0.75 -4.97
CA TYR A 89 -9.13 -1.24 -3.60
C TYR A 89 -8.96 -2.76 -3.43
N PRO A 90 -9.50 -3.63 -4.31
CA PRO A 90 -9.26 -5.07 -4.21
C PRO A 90 -7.77 -5.42 -4.26
N VAL A 91 -7.01 -4.80 -5.17
CA VAL A 91 -5.56 -5.02 -5.30
C VAL A 91 -4.83 -4.57 -4.04
N VAL A 92 -5.18 -3.39 -3.49
CA VAL A 92 -4.57 -2.90 -2.25
C VAL A 92 -4.83 -3.81 -1.07
N LEU A 93 -6.09 -4.23 -0.88
CA LEU A 93 -6.48 -5.07 0.25
C LEU A 93 -5.86 -6.47 0.17
N THR A 94 -5.87 -7.09 -1.00
CA THR A 94 -5.21 -8.41 -1.21
C THR A 94 -3.70 -8.30 -1.03
N GLY A 95 -3.07 -7.26 -1.57
CA GLY A 95 -1.63 -7.00 -1.38
C GLY A 95 -1.27 -6.78 0.09
N LEU A 96 -2.04 -5.96 0.81
CA LEU A 96 -1.85 -5.70 2.25
C LEU A 96 -2.04 -6.97 3.08
N GLU A 97 -3.04 -7.79 2.77
CA GLU A 97 -3.26 -9.05 3.47
C GLU A 97 -2.09 -10.02 3.27
N ALA A 98 -1.61 -10.18 2.04
CA ALA A 98 -0.42 -10.97 1.76
C ALA A 98 0.81 -10.42 2.50
N TRP A 99 1.01 -9.10 2.47
CA TRP A 99 2.12 -8.45 3.16
C TRP A 99 2.06 -8.71 4.66
N LEU A 100 0.93 -8.43 5.30
CA LEU A 100 0.71 -8.63 6.74
C LEU A 100 1.03 -10.07 7.18
N VAL A 101 0.54 -11.07 6.44
CA VAL A 101 0.86 -12.48 6.71
C VAL A 101 2.38 -12.72 6.67
N TRP A 102 3.06 -12.14 5.70
CA TRP A 102 4.50 -12.31 5.51
C TRP A 102 5.33 -11.62 6.60
N ILE A 103 5.06 -10.35 6.94
CA ILE A 103 5.80 -9.65 8.02
C ILE A 103 5.53 -10.22 9.41
N GLU A 104 4.37 -10.86 9.66
CA GLU A 104 4.09 -11.52 10.94
C GLU A 104 4.77 -12.89 11.08
N GLN A 105 5.14 -13.54 9.96
CA GLN A 105 5.80 -14.85 9.95
C GLN A 105 7.34 -14.78 10.03
N GLY A 106 7.94 -13.60 9.83
CA GLY A 106 9.40 -13.43 9.74
C GLY A 106 10.00 -12.43 10.72
#